data_AF-A0A533VRA9-F1
#
_entry.id   AF-A0A533VRA9-F1
#
_cell.length_a   1.000
_cell.length_b   1.000
_cell.length_c   1.000
_cell.angle_alpha   90.00
_cell.angle_beta   90.00
_cell.angle_gamma   90.00
#
_symmetry.space_group_name_H-M   'P 1'
#
loop_
_entity.id
_entity.type
_entity.pdbx_description
1 polymer ?
#
loop_
_entity_poly.entity_id
_entity_poly.type
_entity_poly.pdbx_seq_one_letter_code
_entity_poly.pdbx_strand_id
1 'polypeptide(L)' 'MSQESITLPLCTSCNRPVTPGEKAVKFSCPNCHEVLIWRCQKCRKFTRRYKCTNCGFEGP' A
#
# COMPACT_ATOMS: atom_id res chain seq x y z
N MET A 1 30.05 -6.51 -3.28
CA MET A 1 28.95 -6.10 -2.38
C MET A 1 27.87 -5.44 -3.24
N SER A 2 27.05 -6.23 -3.91
CA SER A 2 25.90 -5.75 -4.68
C SER A 2 24.86 -5.24 -3.70
N GLN A 3 24.81 -3.92 -3.49
CA GLN A 3 23.68 -3.30 -2.82
C GLN A 3 22.48 -3.40 -3.76
N GLU A 4 21.76 -4.52 -3.69
CA GLU A 4 20.43 -4.63 -4.24
C GLU A 4 19.56 -3.59 -3.54
N SER A 5 19.23 -2.52 -4.26
CA SER A 5 18.25 -1.54 -3.84
C SER A 5 16.88 -2.22 -3.83
N ILE A 6 16.55 -2.89 -2.74
CA ILE A 6 15.21 -3.43 -2.53
C ILE A 6 14.28 -2.21 -2.47
N THR A 7 13.52 -1.99 -3.54
CA THR A 7 12.46 -0.98 -3.55
C THR A 7 11.33 -1.52 -2.68
N LEU A 8 11.34 -1.17 -1.39
CA LEU A 8 10.26 -1.54 -0.47
C LEU A 8 8.99 -0.82 -0.93
N PRO A 9 7.88 -1.54 -1.19
CA PRO A 9 6.63 -0.91 -1.56
C PRO A 9 6.14 -0.03 -0.39
N LEU A 10 5.74 1.19 -0.70
CA LEU A 10 5.24 2.15 0.29
C LEU A 10 3.75 1.93 0.52
N CYS A 11 3.34 1.94 1.79
CA CYS A 11 1.93 1.88 2.15
C CYS A 11 1.22 3.18 1.77
N THR A 12 0.09 3.10 1.05
CA THR A 12 -0.68 4.25 0.56
C THR A 12 -1.34 5.06 1.69
N SER A 13 -1.55 4.46 2.88
CA SER A 13 -2.20 5.11 4.03
C SER A 13 -1.24 5.70 5.06
N CYS A 14 0.04 5.27 5.10
CA CYS A 14 0.98 5.74 6.11
C CYS A 14 2.36 6.10 5.56
N ASN A 15 2.56 5.98 4.24
CA ASN A 15 3.81 6.24 3.54
C ASN A 15 5.02 5.55 4.18
N ARG A 16 4.79 4.43 4.90
CA ARG A 16 5.86 3.62 5.48
C ARG A 16 6.26 2.53 4.51
N PRO A 17 7.56 2.23 4.40
CA PRO A 17 8.03 1.10 3.62
C PRO A 17 7.56 -0.20 4.27
N VAL A 18 6.98 -1.08 3.47
CA VAL A 18 6.60 -2.42 3.89
C VAL A 18 7.86 -3.29 3.90
N THR A 19 8.27 -3.74 5.08
CA THR A 19 9.43 -4.63 5.20
C THR A 19 9.10 -6.04 4.68
N PRO A 20 10.08 -6.72 4.04
CA PRO A 20 9.93 -8.13 3.66
C PRO A 20 9.78 -8.97 4.94
N GLY A 21 8.55 -9.39 5.23
CA GLY A 21 8.17 -10.10 6.46
C GLY A 21 6.95 -9.51 7.16
N GLU A 22 6.58 -8.26 6.86
CA GLU A 22 5.33 -7.68 7.35
C GLU A 22 4.14 -8.21 6.54
N LYS A 23 3.01 -8.53 7.22
CA LYS A 23 1.76 -8.97 6.56
C LYS A 23 1.06 -7.81 5.85
N ALA A 24 1.72 -7.24 4.85
CA ALA A 24 1.10 -6.29 3.94
C ALA A 24 0.20 -6.99 2.94
N VAL A 25 -0.83 -6.28 2.50
CA VAL A 25 -1.70 -6.70 1.42
C VAL A 25 -1.53 -5.75 0.26
N LYS A 26 -1.53 -6.30 -0.95
CA LYS A 26 -1.58 -5.55 -2.19
C LYS A 26 -2.86 -5.92 -2.93
N PHE A 27 -3.60 -4.94 -3.40
CA PHE A 27 -4.80 -5.14 -4.20
C PHE A 27 -4.96 -4.00 -5.20
N SER A 28 -5.57 -4.29 -6.34
CA SER A 28 -5.98 -3.28 -7.31
C SER A 28 -7.18 -2.51 -6.78
N CYS A 29 -7.24 -1.21 -7.07
CA CYS A 29 -8.41 -0.41 -6.72
C CYS A 29 -9.68 -0.99 -7.39
N PRO A 30 -10.78 -1.23 -6.66
CA PRO A 30 -12.00 -1.82 -7.23
C PRO A 30 -12.74 -0.90 -8.22
N ASN A 31 -12.42 0.39 -8.23
CA ASN A 31 -13.05 1.37 -9.12
C ASN A 31 -12.29 1.49 -10.44
N CYS A 32 -10.99 1.82 -10.39
CA CYS A 32 -10.20 2.05 -11.61
C CYS A 32 -9.36 0.84 -12.05
N HIS A 33 -9.10 -0.14 -11.18
CA HIS A 33 -8.22 -1.31 -11.41
C HIS A 33 -6.76 -1.02 -11.88
N GLU A 34 -6.43 0.23 -12.21
CA GLU A 34 -5.14 0.68 -12.70
C GLU A 34 -4.12 0.96 -11.58
N VAL A 35 -4.59 1.28 -10.36
CA VAL A 35 -3.71 1.62 -9.24
C VAL A 35 -3.55 0.43 -8.31
N LEU A 36 -2.29 0.04 -8.08
CA LEU A 36 -1.89 -0.93 -7.07
C LEU A 36 -1.81 -0.26 -5.69
N ILE A 37 -2.70 -0.67 -4.79
CA ILE A 37 -2.77 -0.15 -3.43
C ILE A 37 -2.06 -1.12 -2.50
N TRP A 38 -1.08 -0.59 -1.78
CA TRP A 38 -0.30 -1.32 -0.80
C TRP A 38 -0.71 -0.87 0.59
N ARG A 39 -1.10 -1.85 1.43
CA ARG A 39 -1.57 -1.59 2.79
C ARG A 39 -0.82 -2.45 3.78
N CYS A 40 -0.12 -1.81 4.71
CA CYS A 40 0.54 -2.51 5.81
C CYS A 40 -0.49 -3.04 6.82
N GLN A 41 -0.08 -4.04 7.60
CA GLN A 41 -0.94 -4.67 8.61
C GLN A 41 -1.51 -3.67 9.61
N LYS A 42 -0.72 -2.67 10.02
CA LYS A 42 -1.16 -1.61 10.95
C LYS A 42 -2.30 -0.80 10.34
N CYS A 43 -2.15 -0.33 9.10
CA CYS A 43 -3.21 0.45 8.43
C CYS A 43 -4.49 -0.37 8.25
N ARG A 44 -4.37 -1.68 8.01
CA ARG A 44 -5.51 -2.59 7.94
C ARG A 44 -6.18 -2.79 9.31
N LYS A 45 -5.42 -2.94 10.39
CA LYS A 45 -5.95 -3.03 11.76
C LYS A 45 -6.67 -1.77 12.21
N PHE A 46 -6.16 -0.60 11.82
CA PHE A 46 -6.73 0.69 12.17
C PHE A 46 -7.73 1.20 11.13
N THR A 47 -8.03 0.43 10.08
CA THR A 47 -8.98 0.83 9.03
C THR A 47 -8.72 2.25 8.53
N ARG A 48 -7.43 2.56 8.30
CA ARG A 48 -7.02 3.91 7.89
C ARG A 48 -7.49 4.18 6.48
N ARG A 49 -8.19 5.30 6.25
CA ARG A 49 -8.60 5.61 4.88
C ARG A 49 -7.40 5.66 3.94
N TYR A 50 -7.52 5.02 2.78
CA TYR A 50 -6.60 5.15 1.67
C TYR A 50 -7.32 5.89 0.55
N LYS A 51 -6.59 6.75 -0.16
CA LYS A 51 -7.09 7.45 -1.33
C LYS A 51 -6.42 6.90 -2.57
N CYS A 52 -7.21 6.46 -3.53
CA CYS A 52 -6.69 6.13 -4.85
C CYS A 52 -6.34 7.44 -5.59
N THR A 53 -5.14 7.52 -6.16
CA THR A 53 -4.66 8.70 -6.91
C THR A 53 -5.36 8.89 -8.25
N ASN A 54 -5.93 7.83 -8.83
CA ASN A 54 -6.55 7.88 -10.15
C ASN A 54 -8.04 8.22 -10.08
N CYS A 55 -8.82 7.45 -9.31
CA CYS A 55 -10.27 7.66 -9.20
C CYS A 55 -10.71 8.52 -8.01
N GLY A 56 -9.79 8.91 -7.11
CA GLY A 56 -10.14 9.65 -5.89
C GLY A 56 -10.94 8.84 -4.87
N PHE A 57 -11.13 7.53 -5.08
CA PHE A 57 -11.87 6.67 -4.17
C PHE A 57 -11.17 6.61 -2.80
N GLU A 58 -11.91 6.98 -1.76
CA GLU A 58 -11.47 6.91 -0.37
C GLU A 58 -12.09 5.70 0.32
N GLY A 59 -11.30 4.63 0.43
CA GLY A 59 -11.70 3.37 1.06
C GLY A 59 -11.07 3.21 2.46
N PRO A 60 -11.68 2.44 3.37
CA PRO A 60 -11.12 2.14 4.69
C PRO A 60 -9.87 1.23 4.71
#